data_AF-A0A957YNQ3-F1
#
_entry.id   AF-A0A957YNQ3-F1
#
_cell.length_a   1.000
_cell.length_b   1.000
_cell.length_c   1.000
_cell.angle_alpha   90.00
_cell.angle_beta   90.00
_cell.angle_gamma   90.00
#
_symmetry.space_group_name_H-M   'P 1'
#
loop_
_entity.id
_entity.type
_entity.pdbx_description
1 polymer ?
#
loop_
_entity_poly.entity_id
_entity_poly.type
_entity_poly.pdbx_seq_one_letter_code
_entity_poly.pdbx_strand_id
1 'polypeptide(L)' 'MSVAHILETAQYVVDQQGQQTGVLLDLESWDTLRKLIEELAEDERLGALLAAVKDDEKLEGADALSAYEAYLAEAQS' A
#
# COMPACT_ATOMS: atom_id res chain seq x y z
N MET A 1 16.12 -3.84 -14.27
CA MET A 1 15.43 -3.00 -15.28
C MET A 1 14.63 -1.94 -14.54
N SER A 2 14.53 -0.68 -15.00
CA SER A 2 13.70 0.33 -14.31
C SER A 2 12.25 0.28 -14.82
N VAL A 3 11.29 0.65 -13.97
CA VAL A 3 9.85 0.68 -14.34
C VAL A 3 9.58 1.59 -15.53
N ALA A 4 10.24 2.76 -15.58
CA ALA A 4 10.14 3.67 -16.72
C ALA A 4 10.56 3.01 -18.04
N HIS A 5 11.63 2.20 -18.01
CA HIS A 5 12.10 1.47 -19.19
C HIS A 5 11.14 0.36 -19.62
N ILE A 6 10.45 -0.29 -18.67
CA ILE A 6 9.40 -1.27 -18.97
C ILE A 6 8.23 -0.59 -19.70
N LEU A 7 7.80 0.59 -19.22
CA LEU A 7 6.70 1.35 -19.83
C LEU A 7 7.04 1.88 -21.24
N GLU A 8 8.29 2.29 -21.47
CA GLU A 8 8.76 2.78 -22.77
C GLU A 8 8.86 1.69 -23.84
N THR A 9 9.08 0.44 -23.42
CA THR A 9 9.27 -0.71 -24.32
C THR A 9 8.06 -1.63 -24.40
N ALA A 10 7.00 -1.30 -23.65
CA ALA A 10 5.78 -2.10 -23.57
C ALA A 10 5.06 -2.15 -24.92
N GLN A 11 4.68 -3.36 -25.34
CA GLN A 11 3.92 -3.60 -26.57
C GLN A 11 2.43 -3.68 -26.26
N TYR A 12 1.60 -3.04 -27.07
CA TYR A 12 0.15 -3.02 -26.84
C TYR A 12 -0.58 -4.01 -27.74
N VAL A 13 -1.56 -4.70 -27.17
CA VAL A 13 -2.54 -5.50 -27.93
C VAL A 13 -3.66 -4.56 -28.34
N VAL A 14 -3.91 -4.50 -29.64
CA VAL A 14 -4.92 -3.62 -30.25
C VAL A 14 -6.06 -4.45 -30.79
N ASP A 15 -7.30 -4.05 -30.51
CA ASP A 15 -8.49 -4.73 -31.02
C ASP A 15 -8.79 -4.38 -32.48
N GLN A 16 -9.87 -4.96 -33.02
CA GLN A 16 -10.28 -4.74 -34.41
C GLN A 16 -10.74 -3.30 -34.68
N GLN A 17 -11.05 -2.54 -33.63
CA GLN A 17 -11.48 -1.14 -33.69
C GLN A 17 -10.30 -0.17 -33.49
N GLY A 18 -9.07 -0.68 -33.32
CA GLY A 18 -7.89 0.14 -33.09
C GLY A 18 -7.70 0.59 -31.64
N GLN A 19 -8.47 0.05 -30.69
CA GLN A 19 -8.34 0.39 -29.27
C GLN A 19 -7.28 -0.51 -28.60
N GLN A 20 -6.46 0.11 -27.75
CA GLN A 20 -5.51 -0.62 -26.91
C GLN A 20 -6.27 -1.34 -25.79
N THR A 21 -6.24 -2.67 -25.80
CA THR A 21 -7.01 -3.51 -24.87
C THR A 21 -6.13 -4.24 -23.85
N GLY A 22 -4.82 -4.27 -24.08
CA GLY A 22 -3.87 -4.89 -23.16
C GLY A 22 -2.43 -4.53 -23.49
N VAL A 23 -1.54 -4.95 -22.61
CA VAL A 23 -0.10 -4.76 -22.77
C VAL A 23 0.59 -6.12 -22.63
N LEU A 24 1.57 -6.37 -23.51
CA LEU A 24 2.32 -7.60 -23.57
C LEU A 24 3.68 -7.37 -22.91
N LEU A 25 3.94 -8.16 -21.88
CA LEU A 25 5.14 -8.08 -21.05
C LEU A 25 5.79 -9.45 -20.98
N ASP A 26 7.11 -9.48 -20.90
CA ASP A 26 7.80 -10.68 -20.44
C ASP A 26 7.55 -10.91 -18.93
N LEU A 27 7.87 -12.11 -18.46
CA LEU A 27 7.60 -12.51 -17.08
C LEU A 27 8.42 -11.72 -16.04
N GLU A 28 9.64 -11.29 -16.39
CA GLU A 28 10.51 -10.54 -15.48
C GLU A 28 9.96 -9.11 -15.29
N SER A 29 9.56 -8.48 -16.40
CA SER A 29 8.90 -7.18 -16.42
C SER A 29 7.56 -7.22 -15.67
N TRP A 30 6.76 -8.29 -15.86
CA TRP A 30 5.52 -8.48 -15.11
C TRP A 30 5.75 -8.63 -13.61
N ASP A 31 6.70 -9.48 -13.17
CA ASP A 31 6.96 -9.69 -11.74
C ASP A 31 7.48 -8.41 -11.06
N THR A 32 8.29 -7.63 -11.76
CA THR A 32 8.77 -6.33 -11.28
C THR A 32 7.62 -5.34 -11.09
N LEU A 33 6.73 -5.21 -12.09
CA LEU A 33 5.56 -4.33 -12.00
C LEU A 33 4.58 -4.81 -10.93
N ARG A 34 4.34 -6.11 -10.83
CA ARG A 34 3.44 -6.71 -9.84
C ARG A 34 3.87 -6.37 -8.41
N LYS A 35 5.14 -6.53 -8.08
CA LYS A 35 5.67 -6.18 -6.75
C LYS A 35 5.48 -4.71 -6.44
N LEU A 36 5.73 -3.82 -7.40
CA LEU A 36 5.54 -2.39 -7.22
C LEU A 36 4.06 -2.02 -6.99
N ILE A 37 3.14 -2.69 -7.70
CA ILE A 37 1.70 -2.50 -7.49
C ILE A 37 1.27 -3.01 -6.11
N GLU A 38 1.80 -4.16 -5.67
CA GLU A 38 1.54 -4.72 -4.34
C GLU A 38 2.06 -3.79 -3.24
N GLU A 39 3.27 -3.24 -3.38
CA GLU A 39 3.85 -2.25 -2.46
C GLU A 39 3.00 -0.98 -2.38
N LEU A 40 2.58 -0.43 -3.52
CA LEU A 40 1.73 0.77 -3.57
C LEU A 40 0.36 0.52 -2.91
N ALA A 41 -0.24 -0.65 -3.16
CA ALA A 41 -1.51 -1.02 -2.55
C ALA A 41 -1.37 -1.23 -1.02
N GLU A 42 -0.24 -1.76 -0.56
CA GLU A 42 0.08 -1.87 0.86
C GLU A 42 0.25 -0.49 1.50
N ASP A 43 0.97 0.43 0.84
CA ASP A 43 1.17 1.80 1.30
C ASP A 43 -0.14 2.61 1.35
N GLU A 44 -1.01 2.49 0.34
CA GLU A 44 -2.34 3.12 0.37
C GLU A 44 -3.20 2.55 1.49
N ARG A 45 -3.17 1.24 1.69
CA ARG A 45 -3.89 0.57 2.77
C ARG A 45 -3.35 1.00 4.13
N LEU A 46 -2.04 1.10 4.28
CA LEU A 46 -1.38 1.58 5.50
C LEU A 46 -1.74 3.05 5.74
N GLY A 47 -1.74 3.88 4.70
CA GLY A 47 -2.18 5.27 4.77
C GLY A 47 -3.64 5.41 5.20
N ALA A 48 -4.53 4.56 4.69
CA ALA A 48 -5.93 4.52 5.09
C ALA A 48 -6.12 4.04 6.54
N LEU A 49 -5.37 3.02 6.98
CA LEU A 49 -5.37 2.57 8.36
C LEU A 49 -4.84 3.65 9.31
N LEU A 50 -3.74 4.31 8.95
CA LEU A 50 -3.18 5.43 9.71
C LEU A 50 -4.14 6.62 9.77
N ALA A 51 -4.85 6.92 8.68
CA ALA A 51 -5.89 7.95 8.66
C ALA A 51 -7.08 7.57 9.54
N ALA A 52 -7.49 6.30 9.53
CA ALA A 52 -8.59 5.80 10.34
C ALA A 52 -8.28 5.86 11.85
N VAL A 53 -7.03 5.59 12.25
CA VAL A 53 -6.60 5.67 13.66
C VAL A 53 -6.08 7.05 14.07
N LYS A 54 -5.97 8.00 13.13
CA LYS A 54 -5.38 9.34 13.36
C LYS A 54 -6.13 10.15 14.41
N ASP A 55 -7.44 9.93 14.51
CA ASP A 55 -8.33 10.61 15.44
C ASP A 55 -8.76 9.70 16.61
N ASP A 56 -8.41 8.41 16.58
CA ASP A 56 -9.02 7.40 17.45
C ASP A 56 -8.35 7.27 18.82
N GLU A 57 -7.14 7.82 19.04
CA GLU A 57 -6.63 8.04 20.41
C GLU A 57 -5.35 8.90 20.41
N LYS A 58 -5.52 10.22 20.45
CA LYS A 58 -4.47 11.11 20.95
C LYS A 58 -4.68 11.31 22.45
N LEU A 59 -4.28 10.34 23.25
CA LEU A 59 -4.09 10.61 24.67
C LEU A 59 -2.80 11.42 24.81
N GLU A 60 -2.94 12.72 25.10
CA GLU A 60 -1.78 13.59 25.31
C GLU A 60 -1.30 13.49 26.76
N GLY A 61 0.01 13.27 26.94
CA GLY A 61 0.68 13.43 28.24
C GLY A 61 0.12 12.55 29.37
N ALA A 62 -0.50 13.16 30.36
CA ALA A 62 -0.93 12.51 31.61
C ALA A 62 -2.03 11.46 31.40
N ASP A 63 -2.85 11.59 30.36
CA ASP A 63 -3.93 10.65 30.06
C ASP A 63 -3.40 9.35 29.47
N ALA A 64 -2.31 9.41 28.67
CA ALA A 64 -1.62 8.23 28.15
C ALA A 64 -0.91 7.46 29.27
N LEU A 65 -0.31 8.19 30.22
CA LEU A 65 0.33 7.59 31.40
C LEU A 65 -0.71 6.88 32.29
N SER A 66 -1.85 7.53 32.52
CA SER A 66 -2.93 6.97 33.34
C SER A 66 -3.56 5.73 32.67
N ALA A 67 -3.76 5.74 31.35
CA ALA A 67 -4.25 4.58 30.60
C ALA A 67 -3.27 3.40 30.65
N TYR A 68 -1.97 3.69 30.57
CA TYR A 68 -0.93 2.67 30.68
C TYR A 68 -0.85 2.06 32.08
N GLU A 69 -0.93 2.88 33.13
CA GLU A 69 -0.98 2.41 34.52
C GLU A 69 -2.22 1.57 34.80
N ALA A 70 -3.38 1.95 34.25
CA ALA A 70 -4.63 1.18 34.35
C ALA A 70 -4.52 -0.18 33.65
N TYR A 71 -3.96 -0.23 32.44
CA TYR A 71 -3.70 -1.48 31.72
C TYR A 71 -2.78 -2.42 32.49
N LEU A 72 -1.69 -1.89 33.07
CA LEU A 72 -0.75 -2.68 33.88
C LEU A 72 -1.40 -3.25 35.14
N ALA A 73 -2.31 -2.51 35.78
CA ALA A 73 -3.03 -2.96 36.95
C ALA A 73 -4.04 -4.07 36.62
N GLU A 74 -4.76 -3.98 35.50
CA GLU A 74 -5.65 -5.03 35.02
C GLU A 74 -4.90 -6.29 34.58
N ALA A 75 -3.74 -6.15 33.92
CA ALA A 75 -2.92 -7.28 33.49
C ALA A 75 -2.24 -8.04 34.64
N GLN A 76 -2.18 -7.45 35.84
CA GLN A 76 -1.63 -8.05 37.06
C GLN A 76 -2.69 -8.58 38.04
N SER A 77 -3.98 -8.40 37.72
CA SER A 77 -5.12 -8.99 38.44
C SER A 77 -5.55 -10.33 37.83
#